data_AF-A0A269XDU2-F1
#
_entry.id   AF-A0A269XDU2-F1
#
_cell.length_a   1.000
_cell.length_b   1.000
_cell.length_c   1.000
_cell.angle_alpha   90.00
_cell.angle_beta   90.00
_cell.angle_gamma   90.00
#
_symmetry.space_group_name_H-M   'P 1'
#
loop_
_entity.id
_entity.type
_entity.pdbx_description
1 polymer ?
#
loop_
_entity_poly.entity_id
_entity_poly.type
_entity_poly.pdbx_seq_one_letter_code
_entity_poly.pdbx_strand_id
1 'polypeptide(L)' 'FTYVGDGRNNVANALMQGAAIMGMNFHLVCPKELNPTDELLSRCGRIASENGGNILITDDIDKGVKDSDVI' A
#
# COMPACT_ATOMS: atom_id res chain seq x y z
N PHE A 1 2.24 8.20 1.04
CA PHE A 1 2.81 8.07 -0.32
C PHE A 1 2.10 6.97 -1.06
N THR A 2 2.13 7.05 -2.38
CA THR A 2 1.46 6.12 -3.27
C THR A 2 2.48 5.37 -4.10
N TYR A 3 2.20 4.12 -4.43
CA TYR A 3 2.87 3.38 -5.48
C TYR A 3 1.83 3.04 -6.55
N VAL A 4 2.15 3.31 -7.82
CA VAL A 4 1.27 3.05 -8.96
C VAL A 4 1.91 2.01 -9.88
N GLY A 5 1.18 0.94 -10.19
CA GLY A 5 1.62 -0.08 -11.15
C GLY A 5 1.40 -1.51 -10.67
N ASP A 6 2.41 -2.36 -10.80
CA ASP A 6 2.31 -3.78 -10.42
C ASP A 6 2.44 -3.94 -8.90
N GLY A 7 1.31 -4.19 -8.24
CA GLY A 7 1.21 -4.42 -6.80
C GLY A 7 1.77 -5.76 -6.32
N ARG A 8 2.04 -6.72 -7.20
CA ARG A 8 2.60 -8.03 -6.83
C ARG A 8 4.12 -8.02 -6.77
N ASN A 9 4.75 -7.01 -7.37
CA ASN A 9 6.19 -7.00 -7.49
C ASN A 9 6.88 -6.80 -6.13
N ASN A 10 8.17 -7.12 -6.08
CA ASN A 10 8.95 -7.04 -4.86
C ASN A 10 9.12 -5.61 -4.31
N VAL A 11 9.13 -4.60 -5.18
CA VAL A 11 9.28 -3.19 -4.78
C VAL A 11 8.02 -2.71 -4.04
N ALA A 12 6.84 -2.90 -4.62
CA ALA A 12 5.56 -2.56 -3.98
C ALA A 12 5.42 -3.28 -2.63
N ASN A 13 5.75 -4.58 -2.59
CA ASN A 13 5.68 -5.37 -1.36
C ASN A 13 6.67 -4.90 -0.29
N ALA A 14 7.90 -4.54 -0.68
CA ALA A 14 8.90 -4.02 0.26
C ALA A 14 8.51 -2.64 0.80
N LEU A 15 8.01 -1.75 -0.07
CA LEU A 15 7.54 -0.42 0.31
C LEU A 15 6.34 -0.49 1.25
N MET A 16 5.37 -1.37 0.96
CA MET A 16 4.20 -1.57 1.82
C MET A 16 4.60 -2.05 3.23
N GLN A 17 5.51 -3.02 3.31
CA GLN A 17 6.02 -3.51 4.59
C GLN A 17 6.79 -2.43 5.35
N GLY A 18 7.67 -1.70 4.67
CA GLY A 18 8.41 -0.58 5.27
C GLY A 18 7.47 0.50 5.80
N ALA A 19 6.47 0.89 5.00
CA ALA A 19 5.48 1.89 5.40
C ALA A 19 4.67 1.45 6.63
N ALA A 20 4.25 0.17 6.67
CA ALA A 20 3.54 -0.38 7.81
C ALA A 20 4.38 -0.30 9.10
N ILE A 21 5.66 -0.68 9.03
CA ILE A 21 6.57 -0.65 10.17
C ILE A 21 6.82 0.79 10.64
N MET A 22 6.94 1.74 9.70
CA MET A 22 7.24 3.14 10.01
C MET A 22 6.00 3.96 10.39
N GLY A 23 4.80 3.38 10.40
CA GLY A 23 3.56 4.10 10.70
C GLY A 23 3.15 5.10 9.61
N MET A 24 3.54 4.85 8.35
CA MET A 24 3.24 5.73 7.22
C MET A 24 1.90 5.38 6.56
N ASN A 25 1.27 6.38 5.94
CA ASN A 25 0.16 6.15 5.02
C ASN A 25 0.69 5.67 3.68
N PHE A 26 0.34 4.44 3.31
CA PHE A 26 0.71 3.80 2.06
C PHE A 26 -0.53 3.52 1.21
N HIS A 27 -0.54 4.01 -0.02
CA HIS A 27 -1.56 3.66 -1.00
C HIS A 27 -0.93 2.85 -2.13
N LEU A 28 -1.63 1.80 -2.56
CA LEU A 28 -1.28 1.03 -3.75
C LEU A 28 -2.39 1.21 -4.77
N VAL A 29 -2.03 1.78 -5.92
CA VAL A 29 -2.90 1.91 -7.06
C VAL A 29 -2.52 0.87 -8.09
N CYS A 30 -3.32 -0.18 -8.19
CA CYS A 30 -3.11 -1.26 -9.13
C CYS A 30 -4.44 -1.87 -9.59
N PRO A 31 -4.51 -2.44 -10.81
CA PRO A 31 -5.60 -3.32 -11.21
C PRO A 31 -5.79 -4.46 -10.19
N LYS A 32 -7.02 -4.90 -9.99
CA LYS A 32 -7.37 -5.93 -8.98
C LYS A 32 -6.58 -7.23 -9.18
N GLU A 33 -6.30 -7.60 -10.42
CA GLU A 33 -5.51 -8.78 -10.80
C GLU A 33 -4.01 -8.69 -10.44
N LEU A 34 -3.54 -7.47 -10.13
CA LEU A 34 -2.17 -7.17 -9.69
C LEU A 34 -2.10 -6.86 -8.18
N ASN A 35 -3.12 -7.23 -7.39
CA ASN A 35 -3.06 -7.06 -5.94
C ASN A 35 -1.97 -7.93 -5.31
N PRO A 36 -1.35 -7.46 -4.20
CA PRO A 36 -0.51 -8.31 -3.36
C PRO A 36 -1.31 -9.49 -2.79
N THR A 37 -0.61 -10.46 -2.19
CA THR A 37 -1.27 -11.59 -1.55
C THR A 37 -2.08 -11.16 -0.32
N ASP A 38 -3.20 -11.84 -0.07
CA ASP A 38 -4.07 -11.56 1.09
C ASP A 38 -3.33 -11.70 2.43
N GLU A 39 -2.37 -12.64 2.51
CA GLU A 39 -1.50 -12.81 3.68
C GLU A 39 -0.67 -11.54 3.94
N LEU A 40 -0.07 -10.98 2.89
CA LEU A 40 0.75 -9.79 3.01
C LEU A 40 -0.10 -8.57 3.37
N LEU A 41 -1.25 -8.41 2.73
CA LEU A 41 -2.20 -7.33 3.03
C LEU A 41 -2.67 -7.40 4.48
N SER A 42 -3.06 -8.59 4.95
CA SER A 42 -3.52 -8.80 6.34
C SER A 42 -2.41 -8.48 7.34
N ARG A 43 -1.19 -8.95 7.09
CA ARG A 43 -0.04 -8.70 7.95
C ARG A 43 0.33 -7.21 7.99
N CYS A 44 0.45 -6.57 6.84
CA CYS A 44 0.82 -5.16 6.77
C CYS A 44 -0.28 -4.26 7.34
N GLY A 45 -1.56 -4.57 7.10
CA GLY A 45 -2.68 -3.83 7.66
C GLY A 45 -2.69 -3.84 9.18
N ARG A 46 -2.42 -5.01 9.80
CA ARG A 46 -2.28 -5.12 11.25
C ARG A 46 -1.12 -4.27 11.78
N ILE A 47 0.08 -4.42 11.20
CA ILE A 47 1.28 -3.68 11.64
C ILE A 47 1.07 -2.16 11.47
N ALA A 48 0.48 -1.72 10.35
CA ALA A 48 0.17 -0.32 10.11
C ALA A 48 -0.77 0.23 11.18
N SER A 49 -1.84 -0.51 11.53
CA SER A 49 -2.79 -0.11 12.58
C SER A 49 -2.14 0.01 13.97
N GLU A 50 -1.19 -0.88 14.30
CA GLU A 50 -0.42 -0.85 15.55
C GLU A 50 0.52 0.36 15.61
N ASN A 51 1.04 0.80 14.46
CA ASN A 51 2.03 1.88 14.35
C ASN A 51 1.45 3.24 13.96
N GLY A 52 0.12 3.37 13.83
CA GLY A 52 -0.56 4.61 13.46
C GLY A 52 -0.52 4.95 11.96
N GLY A 53 -0.13 4.00 11.11
CA GLY A 53 -0.19 4.11 9.65
C GLY A 53 -1.51 3.58 9.07
N ASN A 54 -1.66 3.72 7.76
CA ASN A 54 -2.82 3.23 7.03
C ASN A 54 -2.40 2.61 5.69
N ILE A 55 -3.11 1.57 5.26
CA ILE A 55 -2.90 0.93 3.96
C ILE A 55 -4.19 1.01 3.15
N LEU A 56 -4.12 1.63 1.98
CA LEU A 56 -5.20 1.68 1.01
C LEU A 56 -4.80 0.94 -0.27
N ILE A 57 -5.59 -0.06 -0.66
CA ILE A 57 -5.44 -0.71 -1.97
C ILE A 57 -6.65 -0.33 -2.82
N THR A 58 -6.42 0.16 -4.04
CA THR A 58 -7.49 0.66 -4.90
C THR A 58 -7.11 0.55 -6.38
N ASP A 59 -8.09 0.34 -7.24
CA ASP A 59 -7.96 0.46 -8.70
C ASP A 59 -8.42 1.84 -9.22
N ASP A 60 -8.97 2.67 -8.33
CA ASP A 60 -9.30 4.08 -8.59
C ASP A 60 -8.06 4.98 -8.40
N ILE A 61 -7.58 5.55 -9.50
CA ILE A 61 -6.39 6.43 -9.55
C ILE A 61 -6.62 7.70 -8.73
N ASP A 62 -7.76 8.38 -8.92
CA ASP A 62 -8.05 9.66 -8.28
C ASP A 62 -8.10 9.49 -6.76
N LYS A 63 -8.75 8.42 -6.30
CA LYS A 63 -8.79 8.06 -4.88
C LYS A 63 -7.40 7.72 -4.33
N GLY A 64 -6.60 7.00 -5.11
CA GLY A 64 -5.32 6.48 -4.65
C GLY A 64 -4.22 7.54 -4.55
N VAL A 65 -4.12 8.46 -5.52
CA VAL A 65 -3.05 9.48 -5.53
C VAL A 65 -3.37 10.71 -4.68
N LYS A 66 -4.63 10.87 -4.27
CA LYS A 66 -5.08 12.02 -3.49
C LYS A 66 -4.22 12.22 -2.23
N ASP A 67 -3.79 13.46 -2.03
CA ASP A 67 -2.99 13.93 -0.88
C ASP A 67 -1.66 13.15 -0.66
N SER A 68 -1.12 12.55 -1.72
CA SER A 68 0.15 11.82 -1.64
C SER A 68 1.35 12.77 -1.61
N ASP A 69 2.20 12.63 -0.58
CA ASP A 69 3.48 13.36 -0.52
C ASP A 69 4.49 12.90 -1.59
N VAL A 70 4.40 11.63 -1.98
CA VAL A 70 5.26 10.95 -2.97
C VAL A 70 4.39 9.98 -3.78
N ILE A 71 4.67 9.85 -5.07
CA ILE A 71 4.05 8.91 -6.04
C ILE A 71 5.12 7.97 -6.58
#